data_AF-A0A2E5VIM6-F1
#
_entry.id   AF-A0A2E5VIM6-F1
#
_cell.length_a   1.000
_cell.length_b   1.000
_cell.length_c   1.000
_cell.angle_alpha   90.00
_cell.angle_beta   90.00
_cell.angle_gamma   90.00
#
_symmetry.space_group_name_H-M   'P 1'
#
loop_
_entity.id
_entity.type
_entity.pdbx_description
1 polymer ?
#
loop_
_entity_poly.entity_id
_entity_poly.type
_entity_poly.pdbx_seq_one_letter_code
_entity_poly.pdbx_strand_id
1 'polypeptide(L)'
;MPPDSGDVGRPVILTAVSSEFEAEVIANSLRDLGIRAVTTGGFTTGIRAETSADVAVLVPLQQLEDAQRIFLGTPSTVASGSGDDRHSLVAASGWLVEILGGLFCFLIWIGTRQFDALTYSLIVLVVFSLTFRWFRTKDHATELREDLQRTSGHARKSLGSTGDFVDLK
;
A
#
# COMPACT_ATOMS: atom_id res chain seq x y z
N MET A 1 40.15 52.22 -16.20
CA MET A 1 39.42 52.20 -14.93
C MET A 1 38.22 51.28 -15.16
N PRO A 2 38.29 50.00 -14.76
CA PRO A 2 37.16 49.09 -14.96
C PRO A 2 36.00 49.50 -14.05
N PRO A 3 34.74 49.34 -14.48
CA PRO A 3 33.58 49.67 -13.67
C PRO A 3 33.52 48.76 -12.45
N ASP A 4 33.35 49.39 -11.29
CA ASP A 4 33.04 48.80 -10.00
C ASP A 4 31.86 47.82 -10.13
N SER A 5 32.12 46.53 -9.94
CA SER A 5 31.12 45.46 -9.95
C SER A 5 30.31 45.47 -8.65
N GLY A 6 29.65 46.60 -8.40
CA GLY A 6 28.80 46.84 -7.25
C GLY A 6 27.59 45.90 -7.28
N ASP A 7 27.66 44.86 -6.47
CA ASP A 7 26.53 44.23 -5.78
C ASP A 7 25.32 43.83 -6.65
N VAL A 8 25.56 43.34 -7.88
CA VAL A 8 24.50 43.00 -8.85
C VAL A 8 23.82 41.64 -8.53
N GLY A 9 24.24 40.95 -7.46
CA GLY A 9 23.86 39.56 -7.22
C GLY A 9 23.50 39.21 -5.79
N ARG A 10 23.30 40.18 -4.89
CA ARG A 10 23.01 39.86 -3.48
C ARG A 10 21.65 39.15 -3.38
N PRO A 11 21.61 37.88 -2.95
CA PRO A 11 20.36 37.16 -2.79
C PRO A 11 19.66 37.64 -1.51
N VAL A 12 18.36 37.89 -1.62
CA VAL A 12 17.49 38.30 -0.51
C VAL A 12 16.43 37.23 -0.32
N ILE A 13 16.08 36.96 0.94
CA ILE A 13 15.04 36.00 1.30
C ILE A 13 13.69 36.57 0.89
N LEU A 14 13.00 35.88 -0.01
CA LEU A 14 11.63 36.19 -0.41
C LEU A 14 10.63 35.64 0.60
N THR A 15 10.79 34.36 0.97
CA THR A 15 9.93 33.66 1.92
C THR A 15 10.68 32.48 2.55
N ALA A 16 10.21 32.00 3.70
CA ALA A 16 10.70 30.80 4.37
C ALA A 16 9.51 29.86 4.62
N VAL A 17 9.65 28.59 4.25
CA VAL A 17 8.62 27.57 4.37
C VAL A 17 9.18 26.34 5.07
N SER A 18 8.35 25.59 5.80
CA SER A 18 8.79 24.44 6.60
C SER A 18 9.05 23.17 5.78
N SER A 19 8.77 23.20 4.47
CA SER A 19 8.87 22.05 3.56
C SER A 19 9.81 22.35 2.39
N GLU A 20 10.81 21.48 2.18
CA GLU A 20 11.71 21.51 1.02
C GLU A 20 10.93 21.42 -0.30
N PHE A 21 9.89 20.58 -0.33
CA PHE A 21 9.05 20.41 -1.51
C PHE A 21 8.30 21.70 -1.84
N GLU A 22 7.73 22.37 -0.84
CA GLU A 22 7.02 23.64 -1.03
C GLU A 22 7.97 24.75 -1.50
N ALA A 23 9.18 24.82 -0.92
CA ALA A 23 10.19 25.79 -1.33
C ALA A 23 10.62 25.58 -2.79
N GLU A 24 10.79 24.34 -3.22
CA GLU A 24 11.19 24.03 -4.59
C GLU A 24 10.06 24.29 -5.60
N VAL A 25 8.80 24.05 -5.22
CA VAL A 25 7.64 24.44 -6.04
C VAL A 25 7.59 25.96 -6.24
N ILE A 26 7.80 26.74 -5.18
CA ILE A 26 7.84 28.21 -5.25
C ILE A 26 9.02 28.66 -6.13
N ALA A 27 10.21 28.08 -5.92
CA ALA A 27 11.39 28.43 -6.70
C ALA A 27 11.24 28.09 -8.19
N ASN A 28 10.67 26.92 -8.52
CA ASN A 28 10.39 26.55 -9.91
C ASN A 28 9.38 27.50 -10.56
N SER A 29 8.30 27.84 -9.85
CA SER A 29 7.30 28.79 -10.36
C SER A 29 7.91 30.15 -10.68
N LEU A 30 8.86 30.62 -9.86
CA LEU A 30 9.60 31.87 -10.12
C LEU A 30 10.56 31.73 -11.30
N ARG A 31 11.25 30.59 -11.44
CA ARG A 31 12.15 30.31 -12.57
C ARG A 31 11.41 30.29 -13.89
N ASP A 32 10.21 29.70 -13.94
CA ASP A 32 9.37 29.65 -15.13
C ASP A 32 8.94 31.05 -15.59
N LEU A 33 8.86 32.00 -14.65
CA LEU A 33 8.57 33.41 -14.91
C LEU A 33 9.83 34.25 -15.19
N GLY A 34 10.99 33.59 -15.35
CA GLY A 34 12.26 34.24 -15.66
C GLY A 34 12.98 34.86 -14.45
N ILE A 35 12.50 34.60 -13.23
CA ILE A 35 13.10 35.08 -11.99
C ILE A 35 14.06 34.02 -11.46
N ARG A 36 15.30 34.43 -11.17
CA ARG A 36 16.30 33.48 -10.64
C ARG A 36 15.98 33.22 -9.16
N ALA A 37 15.42 32.05 -8.85
CA ALA A 37 15.13 31.65 -7.48
C ALA A 37 15.95 30.42 -7.06
N VAL A 38 16.53 30.48 -5.87
CA VAL A 38 17.35 29.42 -5.26
C VAL A 38 16.77 29.08 -3.89
N THR A 39 16.71 27.80 -3.55
CA THR A 39 16.31 27.30 -2.23
C THR A 39 17.55 27.10 -1.36
N THR A 40 17.52 27.54 -0.10
CA THR A 40 18.58 27.29 0.89
C THR A 40 18.00 26.87 2.23
N GLY A 41 18.71 26.00 2.94
CA GLY A 41 18.18 25.38 4.15
C GLY A 41 17.40 24.11 3.84
N GLY A 42 17.13 23.31 4.87
CA GLY A 42 16.55 21.98 4.74
C GLY A 42 17.44 20.90 5.35
N PHE A 43 16.82 19.75 5.65
CA PHE A 43 17.45 18.60 6.29
C PHE A 43 18.66 18.05 5.50
N THR A 44 18.74 18.35 4.20
CA THR A 44 19.78 17.81 3.30
C THR A 44 21.10 18.59 3.33
N THR A 45 21.15 19.82 3.87
CA THR A 45 22.41 20.55 4.08
C THR A 45 22.98 20.20 5.45
N GLY A 46 23.85 19.19 5.50
CA GLY A 46 24.23 18.43 6.71
C GLY A 46 25.01 19.14 7.83
N ILE A 47 24.70 20.40 8.20
CA ILE A 47 25.27 21.04 9.39
C ILE A 47 24.19 21.84 10.16
N ARG A 48 24.03 21.43 11.42
CA ARG A 48 23.39 22.08 12.59
C ARG A 48 21.85 22.04 12.72
N ALA A 49 21.43 21.09 13.55
CA ALA A 49 20.09 20.85 14.08
C ALA A 49 19.66 21.83 15.20
N GLU A 50 19.93 23.14 15.09
CA GLU A 50 19.68 24.07 16.21
C GLU A 50 18.83 25.31 15.89
N THR A 51 18.34 25.47 14.66
CA THR A 51 17.42 26.56 14.29
C THR A 51 16.38 26.02 13.31
N SER A 52 15.12 26.46 13.45
CA SER A 52 13.94 26.00 12.69
C SER A 52 14.30 25.48 11.31
N ALA A 53 13.84 24.26 11.00
CA ALA A 53 14.07 23.54 9.75
C ALA A 53 13.32 24.19 8.56
N ASP A 54 13.27 25.52 8.53
CA ASP A 54 12.63 26.29 7.47
C ASP A 54 13.61 26.43 6.31
N VAL A 55 13.08 26.18 5.12
CA VAL A 55 13.76 26.30 3.84
C VAL A 55 13.42 27.67 3.28
N ALA A 56 14.44 28.49 3.07
CA ALA A 56 14.30 29.83 2.54
C ALA A 56 14.42 29.83 1.01
N VAL A 57 13.56 30.60 0.35
CA VAL A 57 13.65 30.89 -1.09
C VAL A 57 14.32 32.25 -1.25
N LEU A 58 15.48 32.29 -1.91
CA LEU A 58 16.20 33.52 -2.21
C LEU A 58 16.04 33.95 -3.67
N VAL A 59 15.97 35.26 -3.87
CA VAL A 59 15.86 35.93 -5.16
C VAL A 59 16.85 37.10 -5.21
N PRO A 60 17.43 37.45 -6.38
CA PRO A 60 18.23 38.66 -6.53
C PRO A 60 17.47 39.91 -6.09
N LEU A 61 18.11 40.81 -5.35
CA LEU A 61 17.50 42.06 -4.88
C LEU A 61 16.79 42.86 -5.98
N GLN A 62 17.36 42.91 -7.19
CA GLN A 62 16.79 43.61 -8.34
C GLN A 62 15.44 43.06 -8.79
N GLN A 63 15.19 41.78 -8.53
CA GLN A 63 13.97 41.07 -8.93
C GLN A 63 13.03 40.86 -7.73
N LEU A 64 13.36 41.40 -6.55
CA LEU A 64 12.59 41.19 -5.34
C LEU A 64 11.19 41.78 -5.45
N GLU A 65 11.05 42.99 -6.00
CA GLU A 65 9.74 43.64 -6.16
C GLU A 65 8.84 42.87 -7.13
N ASP A 66 9.40 42.41 -8.25
CA ASP A 66 8.68 41.58 -9.22
C ASP A 66 8.30 40.22 -8.63
N ALA A 67 9.23 39.59 -7.91
CA ALA A 67 8.99 38.33 -7.22
C ALA A 67 7.94 38.45 -6.11
N GLN A 68 7.94 39.54 -5.34
CA GLN A 68 6.92 39.81 -4.33
C GLN A 68 5.56 40.07 -4.96
N ARG A 69 5.50 40.80 -6.08
CA ARG A 69 4.24 41.03 -6.80
C ARG A 69 3.67 39.71 -7.33
N ILE A 70 4.51 38.83 -7.85
CA ILE A 70 4.08 37.51 -8.31
C ILE A 70 3.70 36.62 -7.13
N PHE A 71 4.48 36.61 -6.06
CA PHE A 71 4.22 35.79 -4.88
C PHE A 71 2.92 36.21 -4.16
N LEU A 72 2.64 37.51 -4.04
CA LEU A 72 1.41 38.03 -3.44
C LEU A 72 0.21 37.99 -4.41
N GLY A 73 0.48 38.12 -5.72
CA GLY A 73 -0.54 38.10 -6.77
C GLY A 73 -0.94 36.69 -7.21
N THR A 74 -0.11 35.68 -6.92
CA THR A 74 -0.43 34.27 -7.12
C THR A 74 -0.96 33.76 -5.79
N PRO A 75 -2.28 33.61 -5.60
CA PRO A 75 -2.77 32.89 -4.43
C PRO A 75 -2.14 31.50 -4.49
N SER A 76 -1.33 31.18 -3.47
CA SER A 76 -0.82 29.85 -3.25
C SER A 76 -2.02 28.90 -3.27
N THR A 77 -2.19 28.21 -4.40
CA THR A 77 -3.26 27.22 -4.65
C THR A 77 -2.95 25.94 -3.87
N VAL A 78 -2.39 26.09 -2.68
CA VAL A 78 -2.10 25.05 -1.70
C VAL A 78 -2.94 25.30 -0.44
N ALA A 79 -3.53 26.49 -0.25
CA ALA A 79 -4.41 26.75 0.88
C ALA A 79 -5.48 27.81 0.58
N SER A 80 -6.57 27.44 -0.09
CA SER A 80 -7.94 27.93 0.18
C SER A 80 -8.90 27.44 -0.91
N GLY A 81 -9.70 26.43 -0.58
CA GLY A 81 -10.99 26.27 -1.23
C GLY A 81 -11.91 27.38 -0.74
N SER A 82 -12.37 28.26 -1.62
CA SER A 82 -13.60 29.02 -1.43
C SER A 82 -13.97 29.77 -2.72
N GLY A 83 -14.98 29.24 -3.42
CA GLY A 83 -15.86 29.98 -4.33
C GLY A 83 -15.28 30.39 -5.68
N ASP A 84 -15.50 29.60 -6.74
CA ASP A 84 -16.52 29.89 -7.77
C ASP A 84 -16.58 28.81 -8.89
N ASP A 85 -16.53 27.51 -8.57
CA ASP A 85 -16.28 26.43 -9.55
C ASP A 85 -17.50 25.68 -10.09
N ARG A 86 -18.67 26.33 -10.21
CA ARG A 86 -19.88 25.61 -10.66
C ARG A 86 -19.84 25.14 -12.13
N HIS A 87 -18.96 25.70 -12.96
CA HIS A 87 -18.77 25.25 -14.34
C HIS A 87 -17.54 24.34 -14.56
N SER A 88 -16.56 24.33 -13.64
CA SER A 88 -15.38 23.45 -13.67
C SER A 88 -15.66 22.06 -13.07
N LEU A 89 -16.59 21.97 -12.11
CA LEU A 89 -16.99 20.73 -11.44
C LEU A 89 -17.59 19.67 -12.38
N VAL A 90 -18.22 20.06 -13.49
CA VAL A 90 -18.80 19.10 -14.46
C VAL A 90 -17.71 18.48 -15.34
N ALA A 91 -16.66 19.23 -15.69
CA ALA A 91 -15.54 18.69 -16.47
C ALA A 91 -14.59 17.84 -15.60
N ALA A 92 -14.31 18.28 -14.38
CA ALA A 92 -13.45 17.55 -13.44
C ALA A 92 -14.08 16.25 -12.93
N SER A 93 -15.41 16.20 -12.77
CA SER A 93 -16.11 14.98 -12.34
C SER A 93 -16.12 13.86 -13.40
N GLY A 94 -16.12 14.19 -14.69
CA GLY A 94 -16.08 13.18 -15.76
C GLY A 94 -14.81 12.34 -15.74
N TRP A 95 -13.64 13.00 -15.65
CA TRP A 95 -12.35 12.31 -15.57
C TRP A 95 -12.19 11.51 -14.27
N LEU A 96 -12.76 12.00 -13.16
CA LEU A 96 -12.73 11.32 -11.88
C LEU A 96 -13.55 10.01 -11.90
N VAL A 97 -14.70 10.01 -12.60
CA VAL A 97 -15.51 8.80 -12.81
C VAL A 97 -14.77 7.77 -13.68
N GLU A 98 -14.04 8.21 -14.71
CA GLU A 98 -13.22 7.31 -15.53
C GLU A 98 -12.07 6.68 -14.75
N ILE A 99 -11.36 7.47 -13.92
CA ILE A 99 -10.28 6.97 -13.08
C ILE A 99 -10.83 5.98 -12.03
N LEU A 100 -11.92 6.33 -11.35
CA LEU A 100 -12.55 5.46 -10.35
C LEU A 100 -13.08 4.17 -10.99
N GLY A 101 -13.69 4.26 -12.18
CA GLY A 101 -14.14 3.10 -12.94
C GLY A 101 -12.98 2.19 -13.36
N GLY A 102 -11.89 2.77 -13.85
CA GLY A 102 -10.66 2.03 -14.20
C GLY A 102 -10.02 1.34 -12.98
N LEU A 103 -9.92 2.06 -11.85
CA LEU A 103 -9.40 1.51 -10.60
C LEU A 103 -10.27 0.37 -10.06
N PHE A 104 -11.59 0.52 -10.12
CA PHE A 104 -12.53 -0.51 -9.69
C PHE A 104 -12.45 -1.76 -10.56
N CYS A 105 -12.44 -1.60 -11.90
CA CYS A 105 -12.20 -2.71 -12.82
C CYS A 105 -10.85 -3.38 -12.60
N PHE A 106 -9.80 -2.61 -12.32
CA PHE A 106 -8.46 -3.14 -12.03
C PHE A 106 -8.44 -3.93 -10.71
N LEU A 107 -9.12 -3.45 -9.67
CA LEU A 107 -9.28 -4.17 -8.40
C LEU A 107 -10.10 -5.45 -8.55
N ILE A 108 -11.15 -5.45 -9.37
CA ILE A 108 -11.90 -6.67 -9.72
C ILE A 108 -11.01 -7.64 -10.50
N TRP A 109 -10.20 -7.15 -11.44
CA TRP A 109 -9.28 -7.96 -12.21
C TRP A 109 -8.17 -8.57 -11.34
N ILE A 110 -7.58 -7.78 -10.43
CA ILE A 110 -6.57 -8.28 -9.49
C ILE A 110 -7.20 -9.28 -8.50
N GLY A 111 -8.43 -9.00 -8.07
CA GLY A 111 -9.21 -9.84 -7.15
C GLY A 111 -9.53 -11.18 -7.79
N THR A 112 -10.12 -11.20 -8.99
CA THR A 112 -10.44 -12.44 -9.73
C THR A 112 -9.19 -13.30 -9.96
N ARG A 113 -8.04 -12.68 -10.25
CA ARG A 113 -6.77 -13.40 -10.43
C ARG A 113 -6.22 -14.03 -9.15
N GLN A 114 -6.45 -13.41 -7.98
CA GLN A 114 -6.09 -14.02 -6.69
C GLN A 114 -7.14 -15.02 -6.19
N PHE A 115 -8.41 -14.83 -6.55
CA PHE A 115 -9.50 -15.75 -6.24
C PHE A 115 -9.33 -17.09 -6.95
N ASP A 116 -8.77 -17.13 -8.15
CA ASP A 116 -8.45 -18.41 -8.81
C ASP A 116 -7.44 -19.21 -7.98
N ALA A 117 -6.36 -18.58 -7.52
CA ALA A 117 -5.35 -19.23 -6.68
C ALA A 117 -5.93 -19.73 -5.34
N LEU A 118 -6.79 -18.92 -4.70
CA LEU A 118 -7.47 -19.31 -3.46
C LEU A 118 -8.49 -20.43 -3.67
N THR A 119 -9.22 -20.41 -4.78
CA THR A 119 -10.22 -21.43 -5.11
C THR A 119 -9.54 -22.77 -5.41
N TYR A 120 -8.45 -22.78 -6.18
CA TYR A 120 -7.65 -24.00 -6.38
C TYR A 120 -7.05 -24.49 -5.07
N SER A 121 -6.50 -23.60 -4.24
CA SER A 121 -5.97 -23.98 -2.93
C SER A 121 -7.05 -24.60 -2.03
N LEU A 122 -8.25 -24.02 -2.00
CA LEU A 122 -9.38 -24.54 -1.21
C LEU A 122 -9.84 -25.91 -1.73
N ILE A 123 -10.00 -26.07 -3.05
CA ILE A 123 -10.37 -27.34 -3.68
C ILE A 123 -9.34 -28.42 -3.34
N VAL A 124 -8.04 -28.12 -3.45
CA VAL A 124 -6.97 -29.05 -3.09
C VAL A 124 -7.05 -29.44 -1.61
N LEU A 125 -7.31 -28.48 -0.72
CA LEU A 125 -7.42 -28.72 0.72
C LEU A 125 -8.64 -29.59 1.07
N VAL A 126 -9.78 -29.37 0.40
CA VAL A 126 -10.99 -30.18 0.56
C VAL A 126 -10.77 -31.60 0.03
N VAL A 127 -10.21 -31.75 -1.17
CA VAL A 127 -9.89 -33.07 -1.74
C VAL A 127 -8.90 -33.81 -0.84
N PHE A 128 -7.85 -33.14 -0.38
CA PHE A 128 -6.87 -33.73 0.53
C PHE A 128 -7.52 -34.18 1.85
N SER A 129 -8.39 -33.35 2.44
CA SER A 129 -9.12 -33.68 3.67
C SER A 129 -10.06 -34.88 3.49
N LEU A 130 -10.76 -34.97 2.35
CA LEU A 130 -11.63 -36.11 2.04
C LEU A 130 -10.83 -37.39 1.84
N THR A 131 -9.70 -37.31 1.13
CA THR A 131 -8.82 -38.46 0.88
C THR A 131 -8.22 -38.96 2.18
N PHE A 132 -7.77 -38.05 3.05
CA PHE A 132 -7.23 -38.37 4.36
C PHE A 132 -8.30 -38.99 5.28
N ARG A 133 -9.51 -38.44 5.29
CA ARG A 133 -10.64 -39.00 6.05
C ARG A 133 -10.97 -40.41 5.57
N TRP A 134 -11.01 -40.64 4.26
CA TRP A 134 -11.26 -41.96 3.70
C TRP A 134 -10.16 -42.95 4.05
N PHE A 135 -8.89 -42.52 4.00
CA PHE A 135 -7.74 -43.30 4.45
C PHE A 135 -7.88 -43.72 5.92
N ARG A 136 -8.15 -42.76 6.81
CA ARG A 136 -8.42 -43.03 8.24
C ARG A 136 -9.56 -44.00 8.47
N THR A 137 -10.65 -43.90 7.70
CA THR A 137 -11.78 -44.84 7.85
C THR A 137 -11.42 -46.26 7.40
N LYS A 138 -10.50 -46.42 6.45
CA LYS A 138 -10.03 -47.74 6.04
C LYS A 138 -9.21 -48.41 7.13
N ASP A 139 -8.32 -47.66 7.79
CA ASP A 139 -7.50 -48.19 8.88
C ASP A 139 -8.37 -48.72 10.02
N HIS A 140 -9.42 -47.98 10.40
CA HIS A 140 -10.37 -48.44 11.40
C HIS A 140 -11.20 -49.65 10.95
N ALA A 141 -11.57 -49.72 9.66
CA ALA A 141 -12.30 -50.87 9.13
C ALA A 141 -11.44 -52.15 9.10
N THR A 142 -10.14 -52.03 8.85
CA THR A 142 -9.22 -53.17 8.91
C THR A 142 -9.00 -53.64 10.35
N GLU A 143 -8.85 -52.73 11.30
CA GLU A 143 -8.65 -53.05 12.72
C GLU A 143 -9.89 -53.76 13.32
N LEU A 144 -11.10 -53.24 13.05
CA LEU A 144 -12.36 -53.88 13.44
C LEU A 144 -12.53 -55.27 12.84
N ARG A 145 -12.07 -55.48 11.60
CA ARG A 145 -12.13 -56.78 10.93
C ARG A 145 -11.21 -57.80 11.59
N GLU A 146 -10.01 -57.39 11.97
CA GLU A 146 -9.06 -58.24 12.71
C GLU A 146 -9.60 -58.60 14.10
N ASP A 147 -10.20 -57.65 14.82
CA ASP A 147 -10.77 -57.90 16.15
C ASP A 147 -12.02 -58.79 16.11
N LEU A 148 -12.88 -58.63 15.10
CA LEU A 148 -14.02 -59.54 14.87
C LEU A 148 -13.56 -60.96 14.50
N GLN A 149 -12.45 -61.11 13.75
CA GLN A 149 -11.87 -62.42 13.47
C GLN A 149 -11.25 -63.06 14.73
N ARG A 150 -10.57 -62.30 15.59
CA ARG A 150 -10.02 -62.82 16.86
C ARG A 150 -11.11 -63.28 17.81
N THR A 151 -12.17 -62.48 17.97
CA THR A 151 -13.29 -62.78 18.88
C THR A 151 -14.12 -63.97 18.40
N SER A 152 -14.45 -64.04 17.11
CA SER A 152 -15.15 -65.21 16.53
C SER A 152 -14.33 -66.50 16.62
N GLY A 153 -13.00 -66.43 16.46
CA GLY A 153 -12.09 -67.56 16.64
C GLY A 153 -12.07 -68.10 18.07
N HIS A 154 -12.18 -67.24 19.08
CA HIS A 154 -12.24 -67.65 20.49
C HIS A 154 -13.61 -68.24 20.87
N ALA A 155 -14.71 -67.65 20.37
CA ALA A 155 -16.05 -68.16 20.62
C ALA A 155 -16.22 -69.60 20.09
N ARG A 156 -15.67 -69.92 18.92
CA ARG A 156 -15.73 -71.26 18.33
C ARG A 156 -14.93 -72.30 19.14
N LYS A 157 -13.79 -71.92 19.72
CA LYS A 157 -12.99 -72.82 20.59
C LYS A 157 -13.70 -73.12 21.91
N SER A 158 -14.40 -72.14 22.48
CA SER A 158 -15.16 -72.30 23.73
C SER A 158 -16.35 -73.25 23.57
N LEU A 159 -17.10 -73.15 22.46
CA LEU A 159 -18.23 -74.04 22.17
C LEU A 159 -17.80 -75.48 21.88
N GLY A 160 -16.66 -75.69 21.21
CA GLY A 160 -16.09 -77.04 20.99
C GLY A 160 -15.72 -77.74 22.30
N SER A 161 -15.16 -76.99 23.27
CA SER A 161 -14.80 -77.54 24.59
C SER A 161 -16.00 -77.91 25.46
N THR A 162 -17.20 -77.39 25.16
CA THR A 162 -18.42 -77.71 25.93
C THR A 162 -19.13 -78.95 25.36
N GLY A 163 -18.93 -79.26 24.07
CA GLY A 163 -19.47 -80.47 23.43
C GLY A 163 -18.85 -81.76 23.98
N ASP A 164 -17.55 -81.77 24.23
CA ASP A 164 -16.84 -82.92 24.83
C ASP A 164 -17.25 -83.22 26.29
N PHE A 165 -17.96 -82.29 26.96
CA PHE A 165 -18.44 -82.50 28.33
C PHE A 165 -19.80 -83.23 28.38
N VAL A 166 -20.55 -83.26 27.28
CA VAL A 166 -21.90 -83.87 27.23
C VAL A 166 -21.85 -85.35 26.85
N ASP A 167 -20.75 -85.84 26.27
CA ASP A 167 -20.58 -87.24 25.82
C ASP A 167 -20.03 -88.20 26.91
N LEU A 168 -20.00 -87.78 28.18
CA LEU A 168 -19.41 -88.53 29.30
C LEU A 168 -20.45 -89.13 30.27
N LYS A 169 -21.67 -89.42 29.80
CA LYS A 169 -22.72 -90.04 30.61
C LYS A 169 -23.42 -91.17 29.88
#